data_AF-A0A2N2JN31-F1
#
_entry.id   AF-A0A2N2JN31-F1
#
_cell.length_a   1.000
_cell.length_b   1.000
_cell.length_c   1.000
_cell.angle_alpha   90.00
_cell.angle_beta   90.00
_cell.angle_gamma   90.00
#
_symmetry.space_group_name_H-M   'P 1'
#
loop_
_entity.id
_entity.type
_entity.pdbx_description
1 polymer ?
#
loop_
_entity_poly.entity_id
_entity_poly.type
_entity_poly.pdbx_seq_one_letter_code
_entity_poly.pdbx_strand_id
1 'polypeptide(L)'
;MLATAIAVSACADGDMAGGVGGHVVIDVAPLSLTGVTEATYRVTVLAGGATVWTRDDLTTSGYGDGSGGLSYVGTCDADAGSNTVRLELLTLSDANGPIPASSWRNPTPIARDVPCDANTDVAVDFDLTVIRTATQGFFDTAITFEDIFCSAKLDCVGDDGTSDLDLLFDPHTGARGPTAVLGFACTAGPGQDTYLHMDDVVVECEVGGPFVVEVAGVVGNQNPAFPGPPNDLDLFFQTAIFRGNELIGSDPPASKAYWNVALGLNAPAFANRGACTLVATASATDGELAGGVTPEGQRWPLITWEVPVSDAGGRTCAAHELGADTGVAAVYSEVSGHAFHASYARSSEAVVVHTAAPAAPPTALLFATATTTRPADATMACPAGYRRVGSWKAGKGAADTWPEASDYTGAGYDVAWLWLCTTDAARLTLEITGSSCGGPTTWAGCTAAGGALLGTWHVGGSSCDGVAAAVASDGTTTVDAGWIGLCGRGGALATAEVRVSDCPGGSYIACAAGSSFAGAWHTDSDTTACPSGVNGTGYATGDLPAGWMHLCRRPL
;
A
#
# COMPACT_ATOMS: atom_id res chain seq x y z
N MET A 1 -81.38 14.88 -28.52
CA MET A 1 -80.38 15.51 -27.62
C MET A 1 -80.45 14.78 -26.30
N LEU A 2 -79.53 13.83 -26.08
CA LEU A 2 -79.40 13.04 -24.86
C LEU A 2 -78.01 13.35 -24.33
N ALA A 3 -77.92 14.00 -23.17
CA ALA A 3 -76.66 14.42 -22.57
C ALA A 3 -76.17 13.32 -21.62
N THR A 4 -75.06 12.69 -21.99
CA THR A 4 -74.36 11.67 -21.19
C THR A 4 -73.37 12.39 -20.28
N ALA A 5 -73.59 12.32 -18.97
CA ALA A 5 -72.66 12.81 -17.95
C ALA A 5 -71.62 11.72 -17.64
N ILE A 6 -70.35 12.02 -17.88
CA ILE A 6 -69.21 11.17 -17.49
C ILE A 6 -68.82 11.57 -16.06
N ALA A 7 -69.02 10.65 -15.11
CA ALA A 7 -68.52 10.78 -13.75
C ALA A 7 -67.06 10.30 -13.71
N VAL A 8 -66.13 11.23 -13.47
CA VAL A 8 -64.72 10.93 -13.21
C VAL A 8 -64.59 10.67 -11.70
N SER A 9 -64.32 9.42 -11.32
CA SER A 9 -63.96 9.06 -9.95
C SER A 9 -62.49 9.42 -9.72
N ALA A 10 -62.25 10.54 -9.03
CA ALA A 10 -60.95 10.86 -8.46
C ALA A 10 -60.75 10.01 -7.19
N CYS A 11 -59.71 9.17 -7.16
CA CYS A 11 -59.27 8.48 -5.96
C CYS A 11 -58.63 9.50 -5.03
N ALA A 12 -59.15 9.59 -3.80
CA ALA A 12 -58.70 10.49 -2.76
C ALA A 12 -57.38 10.04 -2.15
N ASP A 13 -56.52 11.04 -1.93
CA ASP A 13 -55.21 11.02 -1.33
C ASP A 13 -55.19 10.31 0.04
N GLY A 14 -54.36 9.28 0.13
CA GLY A 14 -53.76 8.93 1.40
C GLY A 14 -52.56 9.85 1.60
N ASP A 15 -52.56 10.63 2.70
CA ASP A 15 -51.42 11.40 3.17
C ASP A 15 -50.20 10.48 3.32
N MET A 16 -49.44 10.34 2.23
CA MET A 16 -48.03 10.02 2.30
C MET A 16 -47.44 11.22 3.00
N ALA A 17 -47.07 11.08 4.27
CA ALA A 17 -46.16 11.98 4.94
C ALA A 17 -44.86 11.98 4.12
N GLY A 18 -44.87 12.77 3.05
CA GLY A 18 -43.77 12.95 2.13
C GLY A 18 -42.73 13.76 2.87
N GLY A 19 -41.93 13.04 3.67
CA GLY A 19 -40.60 13.50 4.05
C GLY A 19 -39.96 14.03 2.78
N VAL A 20 -39.43 15.22 2.88
CA VAL A 20 -39.01 16.00 1.73
C VAL A 20 -37.76 15.33 1.15
N GLY A 21 -37.95 14.41 0.20
CA GLY A 21 -36.89 13.54 -0.29
C GLY A 21 -35.78 14.34 -0.96
N GLY A 22 -34.53 13.99 -0.66
CA GLY A 22 -33.40 14.38 -1.49
C GLY A 22 -33.26 13.44 -2.69
N HIS A 23 -32.49 13.85 -3.68
CA HIS A 23 -32.13 12.98 -4.80
C HIS A 23 -30.62 12.87 -4.95
N VAL A 24 -30.21 11.75 -5.51
CA VAL A 24 -28.85 11.49 -5.90
C VAL A 24 -28.81 11.31 -7.42
N VAL A 25 -27.97 12.09 -8.08
CA VAL A 25 -27.69 12.01 -9.51
C VAL A 25 -26.44 11.16 -9.66
N ILE A 26 -26.57 10.04 -10.34
CA ILE A 26 -25.53 9.03 -10.47
C ILE A 26 -25.08 9.02 -11.91
N ASP A 27 -23.84 9.44 -12.11
CA ASP A 27 -23.21 9.49 -13.42
C ASP A 27 -22.07 8.47 -13.47
N VAL A 28 -22.06 7.63 -14.50
CA VAL A 28 -20.99 6.68 -14.79
C VAL A 28 -20.32 7.12 -16.08
N ALA A 29 -19.02 7.33 -16.05
CA ALA A 29 -18.25 7.71 -17.23
C ALA A 29 -18.34 6.63 -18.33
N PRO A 30 -18.31 7.02 -19.62
CA PRO A 30 -18.21 6.07 -20.72
C PRO A 30 -17.03 5.12 -20.57
N LEU A 31 -17.20 3.87 -20.95
CA LEU A 31 -16.11 2.89 -20.92
C LEU A 31 -15.25 3.07 -22.17
N SER A 32 -13.97 3.39 -21.99
CA SER A 32 -12.96 3.41 -23.06
C SER A 32 -12.56 1.98 -23.47
N LEU A 33 -13.54 1.21 -23.94
CA LEU A 33 -13.38 -0.20 -24.35
C LEU A 33 -13.87 -0.37 -25.78
N THR A 34 -12.92 -0.48 -26.70
CA THR A 34 -13.24 -0.75 -28.11
C THR A 34 -14.17 -1.96 -28.27
N GLY A 35 -15.27 -1.75 -28.98
CA GLY A 35 -16.26 -2.77 -29.33
C GLY A 35 -17.36 -3.00 -28.31
N VAL A 36 -17.30 -2.40 -27.11
CA VAL A 36 -18.43 -2.47 -26.16
C VAL A 36 -19.57 -1.58 -26.65
N THR A 37 -20.77 -2.14 -26.71
CA THR A 37 -21.99 -1.47 -27.18
C THR A 37 -23.12 -1.47 -26.14
N GLU A 38 -22.89 -2.07 -24.97
CA GLU A 38 -23.84 -2.06 -23.85
C GLU A 38 -23.11 -2.43 -22.56
N ALA A 39 -23.41 -1.72 -21.48
CA ALA A 39 -23.14 -2.17 -20.12
C ALA A 39 -24.46 -2.23 -19.33
N THR A 40 -24.54 -3.14 -18.36
CA THR A 40 -25.67 -3.20 -17.42
C THR A 40 -25.15 -3.05 -16.01
N TYR A 41 -25.76 -2.17 -15.24
CA TYR A 41 -25.36 -1.82 -13.89
C TYR A 41 -26.45 -2.16 -12.87
N ARG A 42 -26.00 -2.50 -11.67
CA ARG A 42 -26.79 -2.42 -10.44
C ARG A 42 -26.33 -1.23 -9.62
N VAL A 43 -27.29 -0.45 -9.16
CA VAL A 43 -27.10 0.64 -8.22
C VAL A 43 -27.88 0.35 -6.94
N THR A 44 -27.23 0.51 -5.80
CA THR A 44 -27.86 0.41 -4.47
C THR A 44 -27.55 1.65 -3.66
N VAL A 45 -28.58 2.29 -3.11
CA VAL A 45 -28.42 3.43 -2.19
C VAL A 45 -28.73 2.95 -0.77
N LEU A 46 -27.81 3.22 0.15
CA LEU A 46 -27.87 2.85 1.56
C LEU A 46 -27.90 4.13 2.43
N ALA A 47 -28.62 4.08 3.54
CA ALA A 47 -28.68 5.14 4.56
C ALA A 47 -28.50 4.50 5.94
N GLY A 48 -27.44 4.87 6.68
CA GLY A 48 -27.12 4.23 7.96
C GLY A 48 -26.94 2.71 7.88
N GLY A 49 -26.53 2.19 6.70
CA GLY A 49 -26.40 0.76 6.41
C GLY A 49 -27.70 0.06 5.98
N ALA A 50 -28.85 0.72 6.03
CA ALA A 50 -30.12 0.19 5.52
C ALA A 50 -30.32 0.56 4.04
N THR A 51 -30.85 -0.35 3.23
CA THR A 51 -31.16 -0.08 1.81
C THR A 51 -32.33 0.88 1.69
N VAL A 52 -32.09 2.02 1.03
CA VAL A 52 -33.14 2.94 0.57
C VAL A 52 -33.80 2.36 -0.68
N TRP A 53 -33.00 1.99 -1.68
CA TRP A 53 -33.47 1.28 -2.88
C TRP A 53 -32.32 0.57 -3.62
N THR A 54 -32.70 -0.36 -4.50
CA THR A 54 -31.83 -1.02 -5.47
C THR A 54 -32.48 -1.04 -6.85
N ARG A 55 -31.69 -0.82 -7.90
CA ARG A 55 -32.02 -1.04 -9.32
C ARG A 55 -30.95 -1.93 -9.93
N ASP A 56 -31.33 -3.02 -10.58
CA ASP A 56 -30.42 -4.07 -11.05
C ASP A 56 -30.44 -4.31 -12.57
N ASP A 57 -31.06 -3.39 -13.31
CA ASP A 57 -31.31 -3.49 -14.74
C ASP A 57 -31.01 -2.16 -15.47
N LEU A 58 -30.12 -1.33 -14.94
CA LEU A 58 -29.77 -0.05 -15.56
C LEU A 58 -28.85 -0.31 -16.77
N THR A 59 -29.42 -0.22 -17.97
CA THR A 59 -28.67 -0.36 -19.22
C THR A 59 -28.21 0.99 -19.76
N THR A 60 -27.04 1.02 -20.35
CA THR A 60 -26.47 2.21 -21.00
C THR A 60 -27.25 2.64 -22.24
N SER A 61 -27.93 1.74 -22.94
CA SER A 61 -28.85 2.11 -24.02
C SER A 61 -30.17 2.75 -23.52
N GLY A 62 -30.60 2.40 -22.31
CA GLY A 62 -31.84 2.93 -21.71
C GLY A 62 -31.65 4.25 -20.98
N TYR A 63 -30.47 4.44 -20.38
CA TYR A 63 -30.19 5.52 -19.43
C TYR A 63 -28.83 6.20 -19.68
N GLY A 64 -28.23 6.03 -20.85
CA GLY A 64 -26.88 6.50 -21.11
C GLY A 64 -26.53 6.63 -22.59
N ASP A 65 -25.26 6.35 -22.93
CA ASP A 65 -24.69 6.57 -24.25
C ASP A 65 -24.61 5.30 -25.13
N GLY A 66 -24.93 4.12 -24.58
CA GLY A 66 -24.74 2.84 -25.25
C GLY A 66 -23.27 2.43 -25.43
N SER A 67 -22.34 3.07 -24.76
CA SER A 67 -20.89 2.79 -24.77
C SER A 67 -20.31 2.70 -23.35
N GLY A 68 -21.14 2.28 -22.39
CA GLY A 68 -20.71 2.09 -21.00
C GLY A 68 -21.10 3.23 -20.06
N GLY A 69 -21.39 4.42 -20.58
CA GLY A 69 -21.80 5.58 -19.79
C GLY A 69 -23.27 5.51 -19.39
N LEU A 70 -23.59 6.02 -18.20
CA LEU A 70 -24.93 5.97 -17.59
C LEU A 70 -25.21 7.27 -16.83
N SER A 71 -26.43 7.79 -16.88
CA SER A 71 -26.92 8.84 -15.98
C SER A 71 -28.28 8.44 -15.40
N TYR A 72 -28.37 8.38 -14.07
CA TYR A 72 -29.58 7.94 -13.37
C TYR A 72 -29.84 8.78 -12.12
N VAL A 73 -31.10 9.20 -11.93
CA VAL A 73 -31.53 9.93 -10.73
C VAL A 73 -32.40 9.02 -9.86
N GLY A 74 -32.02 8.88 -8.59
CA GLY A 74 -32.81 8.15 -7.59
C GLY A 74 -32.96 8.94 -6.30
N THR A 75 -33.78 8.45 -5.38
CA THR A 75 -34.00 9.12 -4.08
C THR A 75 -32.85 8.86 -3.11
N CYS A 76 -32.61 9.75 -2.16
CA CYS A 76 -31.74 9.50 -1.02
C CYS A 76 -32.45 9.87 0.28
N ASP A 77 -31.95 9.37 1.41
CA ASP A 77 -32.50 9.68 2.74
C ASP A 77 -31.82 10.94 3.31
N ALA A 78 -32.54 12.05 3.31
CA ALA A 78 -32.03 13.33 3.81
C ALA A 78 -31.91 13.37 5.34
N ASP A 79 -32.62 12.50 6.07
CA ASP A 79 -32.60 12.47 7.53
C ASP A 79 -31.41 11.66 8.07
N ALA A 80 -30.76 10.85 7.22
CA ALA A 80 -29.61 10.03 7.60
C ALA A 80 -28.28 10.79 7.67
N GLY A 81 -28.22 12.02 7.15
CA GLY A 81 -27.00 12.85 7.07
C GLY A 81 -26.00 12.42 6.01
N SER A 82 -25.76 11.11 5.84
CA SER A 82 -24.94 10.55 4.77
C SER A 82 -25.55 9.27 4.20
N ASN A 83 -25.49 9.14 2.89
CA ASN A 83 -25.91 7.96 2.14
C ASN A 83 -24.69 7.34 1.45
N THR A 84 -24.71 6.03 1.26
CA THR A 84 -23.70 5.31 0.47
C THR A 84 -24.33 4.86 -0.85
N VAL A 85 -23.81 5.33 -1.97
CA VAL A 85 -24.17 4.85 -3.31
C VAL A 85 -23.19 3.76 -3.71
N ARG A 86 -23.68 2.56 -3.98
CA ARG A 86 -22.90 1.41 -4.45
C ARG A 86 -23.23 1.11 -5.90
N LEU A 87 -22.19 0.99 -6.73
CA LEU A 87 -22.26 0.64 -8.14
C LEU A 87 -21.67 -0.76 -8.37
N GLU A 88 -22.37 -1.57 -9.16
CA GLU A 88 -21.94 -2.89 -9.63
C GLU A 88 -22.12 -2.97 -11.15
N LEU A 89 -21.05 -3.24 -11.88
CA LEU A 89 -21.11 -3.62 -13.30
C LEU A 89 -21.51 -5.09 -13.39
N LEU A 90 -22.65 -5.39 -14.01
CA LEU A 90 -23.17 -6.75 -14.08
C LEU A 90 -22.74 -7.48 -15.36
N THR A 91 -22.92 -6.83 -16.51
CA THR A 91 -22.63 -7.42 -17.82
C THR A 91 -22.10 -6.37 -18.79
N LEU A 92 -21.23 -6.81 -19.70
CA LEU A 92 -20.81 -6.07 -20.89
C LEU A 92 -21.28 -6.83 -22.13
N SER A 93 -21.66 -6.10 -23.18
CA SER A 93 -21.97 -6.69 -24.49
C SER A 93 -21.28 -5.93 -25.60
N ASP A 94 -20.99 -6.65 -26.69
CA ASP A 94 -20.56 -6.09 -27.97
C ASP A 94 -21.63 -6.33 -29.05
N ALA A 95 -21.31 -5.99 -30.31
CA ALA A 95 -22.20 -6.16 -31.45
C ALA A 95 -22.67 -7.61 -31.69
N ASN A 96 -21.97 -8.61 -31.12
CA ASN A 96 -22.30 -10.03 -31.21
C ASN A 96 -23.06 -10.56 -29.98
N GLY A 97 -23.28 -9.73 -28.96
CA GLY A 97 -23.99 -10.09 -27.74
C GLY A 97 -23.12 -10.00 -26.47
N PRO A 98 -23.51 -10.68 -25.38
CA PRO A 98 -22.79 -10.60 -24.11
C PRO A 98 -21.34 -11.07 -24.21
N ILE A 99 -20.42 -10.25 -23.69
CA ILE A 99 -19.00 -10.57 -23.56
C ILE A 99 -18.85 -11.57 -22.39
N PRO A 100 -18.19 -12.73 -22.58
CA PRO A 100 -18.01 -13.72 -21.53
C PRO A 100 -17.36 -13.13 -20.27
N ALA A 101 -17.92 -13.41 -19.08
CA ALA A 101 -17.36 -12.91 -17.81
C ALA A 101 -15.92 -13.36 -17.55
N SER A 102 -15.45 -14.43 -18.20
CA SER A 102 -14.06 -14.90 -18.09
C SER A 102 -13.06 -14.07 -18.90
N SER A 103 -13.51 -13.27 -19.87
CA SER A 103 -12.63 -12.46 -20.74
C SER A 103 -12.41 -11.03 -20.24
N TRP A 104 -12.92 -10.71 -19.05
CA TRP A 104 -12.70 -9.43 -18.39
C TRP A 104 -12.66 -9.60 -16.87
N ARG A 105 -12.18 -8.59 -16.15
CA ARG A 105 -12.22 -8.53 -14.70
C ARG A 105 -13.08 -7.36 -14.28
N ASN A 106 -13.90 -7.57 -13.27
CA ASN A 106 -14.87 -6.58 -12.80
C ASN A 106 -14.25 -5.72 -11.70
N PRO A 107 -14.14 -4.38 -11.87
CA PRO A 107 -13.64 -3.49 -10.82
C PRO A 107 -14.63 -3.32 -9.66
N THR A 108 -15.89 -3.70 -9.86
CA THR A 108 -16.98 -3.47 -8.90
C THR A 108 -17.19 -4.68 -7.96
N PRO A 109 -17.86 -4.52 -6.79
CA PRO A 109 -18.56 -3.33 -6.29
C PRO A 109 -17.62 -2.18 -5.90
N ILE A 110 -18.05 -0.95 -6.18
CA ILE A 110 -17.44 0.28 -5.62
C ILE A 110 -18.53 1.14 -4.98
N ALA A 111 -18.15 1.98 -4.02
CA ALA A 111 -19.09 2.78 -3.25
C ALA A 111 -18.58 4.19 -2.98
N ARG A 112 -19.50 5.14 -2.90
CA ARG A 112 -19.26 6.55 -2.58
C ARG A 112 -20.22 7.01 -1.50
N ASP A 113 -19.69 7.65 -0.47
CA ASP A 113 -20.49 8.31 0.55
C ASP A 113 -20.80 9.73 0.11
N VAL A 114 -22.08 10.10 0.18
CA VAL A 114 -22.59 11.38 -0.30
C VAL A 114 -23.53 11.99 0.74
N PRO A 115 -23.49 13.32 0.94
CA PRO A 115 -24.53 13.99 1.69
C PRO A 115 -25.84 13.90 0.91
N CYS A 116 -26.96 13.89 1.62
CA CYS A 116 -28.28 13.99 1.01
C CYS A 116 -29.03 15.12 1.68
N ASP A 117 -29.33 16.17 0.92
CA ASP A 117 -30.08 17.32 1.41
C ASP A 117 -31.50 17.28 0.83
N ALA A 118 -32.47 17.64 1.67
CA ALA A 118 -33.87 17.70 1.26
C ALA A 118 -34.08 18.68 0.07
N ASN A 119 -34.85 18.27 -0.95
CA ASN A 119 -35.09 19.03 -2.19
C ASN A 119 -33.85 19.40 -3.00
N THR A 120 -32.72 18.72 -2.78
CA THR A 120 -31.50 18.99 -3.54
C THR A 120 -31.04 17.73 -4.25
N ASP A 121 -30.53 17.93 -5.46
CA ASP A 121 -29.89 16.90 -6.24
C ASP A 121 -28.39 16.92 -5.93
N VAL A 122 -27.86 15.80 -5.46
CA VAL A 122 -26.43 15.64 -5.17
C VAL A 122 -25.81 14.70 -6.20
N ALA A 123 -24.79 15.17 -6.92
CA ALA A 123 -24.10 14.39 -7.93
C ALA A 123 -23.11 13.40 -7.33
N VAL A 124 -23.01 12.23 -7.96
CA VAL A 124 -22.09 11.14 -7.62
C VAL A 124 -21.54 10.57 -8.90
N ASP A 125 -20.26 10.80 -9.12
CA ASP A 125 -19.56 10.33 -10.30
C ASP A 125 -18.84 9.02 -10.02
N PHE A 126 -18.97 8.08 -10.95
CA PHE A 126 -18.21 6.85 -11.00
C PHE A 126 -17.43 6.78 -12.30
N ASP A 127 -16.16 6.43 -12.17
CA ASP A 127 -15.27 6.20 -13.30
C ASP A 127 -14.68 4.80 -13.15
N LEU A 128 -14.77 4.04 -14.23
CA LEU A 128 -14.54 2.61 -14.23
C LEU A 128 -13.56 2.23 -15.33
N THR A 129 -12.39 1.76 -14.90
CA THR A 129 -11.41 1.19 -15.81
C THR A 129 -11.53 -0.34 -15.80
N VAL A 130 -11.92 -0.96 -16.92
CA VAL A 130 -12.14 -2.41 -17.01
C VAL A 130 -10.94 -3.12 -17.64
N ILE A 131 -10.43 -4.17 -16.99
CA ILE A 131 -9.41 -5.07 -17.54
C ILE A 131 -10.09 -6.07 -18.46
N ARG A 132 -9.65 -6.18 -19.72
CA ARG A 132 -10.06 -7.25 -20.64
C ARG A 132 -8.86 -8.05 -21.12
N THR A 133 -9.06 -9.34 -21.33
CA THR A 133 -8.07 -10.18 -22.02
C THR A 133 -8.07 -9.83 -23.51
N ALA A 134 -6.89 -9.56 -24.06
CA ALA A 134 -6.68 -9.35 -25.48
C ALA A 134 -5.92 -10.54 -26.10
N THR A 135 -6.45 -11.06 -27.21
CA THR A 135 -5.87 -12.17 -27.99
C THR A 135 -5.33 -11.67 -29.34
N GLN A 136 -4.80 -10.45 -29.40
CA GLN A 136 -4.22 -9.90 -30.63
C GLN A 136 -2.77 -10.36 -30.72
N GLY A 137 -2.46 -11.12 -31.78
CA GLY A 137 -1.25 -11.93 -31.92
C GLY A 137 0.09 -11.22 -31.70
N PHE A 138 1.09 -12.06 -31.39
CA PHE A 138 2.48 -11.78 -30.98
C PHE A 138 2.70 -11.51 -29.48
N PHE A 139 1.63 -11.28 -28.70
CA PHE A 139 1.70 -11.25 -27.23
C PHE A 139 0.82 -12.37 -26.67
N ASP A 140 1.42 -13.31 -25.93
CA ASP A 140 0.74 -14.53 -25.49
C ASP A 140 -0.34 -14.29 -24.42
N THR A 141 -0.30 -13.15 -23.72
CA THR A 141 -1.45 -12.59 -22.99
C THR A 141 -1.31 -11.08 -22.88
N ALA A 142 -2.29 -10.35 -23.41
CA ALA A 142 -2.39 -8.90 -23.23
C ALA A 142 -3.62 -8.54 -22.40
N ILE A 143 -3.53 -7.45 -21.62
CA ILE A 143 -4.69 -6.83 -20.98
C ILE A 143 -4.93 -5.45 -21.56
N THR A 144 -6.21 -5.07 -21.70
CA THR A 144 -6.60 -3.70 -22.07
C THR A 144 -7.22 -2.95 -20.91
N PHE A 145 -6.80 -1.71 -20.70
CA PHE A 145 -7.50 -0.72 -19.88
C PHE A 145 -7.26 0.67 -20.50
N GLU A 146 -8.30 1.51 -20.65
CA GLU A 146 -8.16 2.85 -21.29
C GLU A 146 -7.53 2.84 -22.69
N ASP A 147 -7.86 1.86 -23.54
CA ASP A 147 -7.20 1.63 -24.83
C ASP A 147 -5.67 1.39 -24.74
N ILE A 148 -5.16 1.03 -23.56
CA ILE A 148 -3.77 0.64 -23.32
C ILE A 148 -3.66 -0.88 -23.31
N PHE A 149 -2.79 -1.42 -24.15
CA PHE A 149 -2.50 -2.84 -24.26
C PHE A 149 -1.20 -3.16 -23.53
N CYS A 150 -1.27 -3.93 -22.45
CA CYS A 150 -0.11 -4.34 -21.65
C CYS A 150 0.18 -5.82 -21.78
N SER A 151 1.46 -6.17 -21.77
CA SER A 151 1.99 -7.53 -21.67
C SER A 151 3.00 -7.58 -20.52
N ALA A 152 3.02 -8.69 -19.79
CA ALA A 152 3.92 -8.88 -18.66
C ALA A 152 4.32 -10.35 -18.51
N LYS A 153 5.53 -10.59 -18.01
CA LYS A 153 6.01 -11.93 -17.65
C LYS A 153 7.13 -11.89 -16.62
N LEU A 154 7.40 -13.03 -16.00
CA LEU A 154 8.69 -13.32 -15.36
C LEU A 154 9.25 -14.59 -16.01
N ASP A 155 10.45 -14.50 -16.54
CA ASP A 155 11.08 -15.60 -17.28
C ASP A 155 12.41 -15.99 -16.64
N CYS A 156 12.59 -17.27 -16.39
CA CYS A 156 13.79 -17.84 -15.76
C CYS A 156 14.36 -19.03 -16.55
N VAL A 157 13.70 -19.44 -17.62
CA VAL A 157 14.09 -20.62 -18.41
C VAL A 157 14.61 -20.23 -19.78
N GLY A 158 15.57 -20.98 -20.30
CA GLY A 158 16.09 -20.81 -21.65
C GLY A 158 15.09 -21.24 -22.72
N ASP A 159 15.47 -21.07 -23.98
CA ASP A 159 14.61 -21.34 -25.15
C ASP A 159 14.11 -22.80 -25.24
N ASP A 160 14.76 -23.75 -24.56
CA ASP A 160 14.34 -25.15 -24.49
C ASP A 160 13.27 -25.42 -23.40
N GLY A 161 12.90 -24.39 -22.63
CA GLY A 161 11.92 -24.45 -21.54
C GLY A 161 12.39 -25.24 -20.31
N THR A 162 13.63 -25.72 -20.28
CA THR A 162 14.15 -26.59 -19.20
C THR A 162 15.49 -26.16 -18.62
N SER A 163 16.32 -25.49 -19.42
CA SER A 163 17.58 -24.90 -18.99
C SER A 163 17.36 -23.57 -18.28
N ASP A 164 18.36 -23.13 -17.53
CA ASP A 164 18.36 -21.81 -16.92
C ASP A 164 18.54 -20.72 -17.98
N LEU A 165 17.83 -19.61 -17.81
CA LEU A 165 18.03 -18.43 -18.64
C LEU A 165 19.36 -17.75 -18.27
N ASP A 166 20.42 -18.00 -19.02
CA ASP A 166 21.75 -17.45 -18.75
C ASP A 166 22.00 -16.15 -19.54
N LEU A 167 21.78 -14.98 -18.91
CA LEU A 167 21.88 -13.67 -19.58
C LEU A 167 22.95 -12.75 -18.99
N LEU A 168 22.88 -12.47 -17.70
CA LEU A 168 23.77 -11.53 -17.02
C LEU A 168 25.14 -12.16 -16.75
N PHE A 169 26.18 -11.33 -16.74
CA PHE A 169 27.56 -11.79 -16.59
C PHE A 169 27.93 -11.85 -15.11
N ASP A 170 28.32 -13.03 -14.65
CA ASP A 170 28.91 -13.20 -13.32
C ASP A 170 30.28 -12.47 -13.30
N PRO A 171 30.49 -11.53 -12.37
CA PRO A 171 31.69 -10.69 -12.38
C PRO A 171 32.98 -11.43 -12.01
N HIS A 172 32.91 -12.63 -11.44
CA HIS A 172 34.08 -13.44 -11.09
C HIS A 172 34.46 -14.42 -12.20
N THR A 173 33.48 -15.07 -12.81
CA THR A 173 33.73 -16.05 -13.86
C THR A 173 33.83 -15.42 -15.24
N GLY A 174 33.20 -14.26 -15.45
CA GLY A 174 33.03 -13.61 -16.75
C GLY A 174 32.11 -14.39 -17.70
N ALA A 175 31.49 -15.48 -17.24
CA ALA A 175 30.49 -16.24 -17.98
C ALA A 175 29.09 -15.66 -17.72
N ARG A 176 28.13 -16.02 -18.58
CA ARG A 176 26.72 -15.76 -18.29
C ARG A 176 26.25 -16.73 -17.22
N GLY A 177 25.44 -16.25 -16.28
CA GLY A 177 24.87 -17.05 -15.21
C GLY A 177 23.34 -16.97 -15.15
N PRO A 178 22.71 -17.82 -14.31
CA PRO A 178 21.26 -17.90 -14.21
C PRO A 178 20.63 -16.54 -13.92
N THR A 179 19.61 -16.18 -14.70
CA THR A 179 18.98 -14.87 -14.68
C THR A 179 17.47 -15.01 -14.65
N ALA A 180 16.80 -14.25 -13.79
CA ALA A 180 15.37 -14.01 -13.88
C ALA A 180 15.12 -12.68 -14.60
N VAL A 181 14.18 -12.63 -15.55
CA VAL A 181 13.81 -11.40 -16.29
C VAL A 181 12.35 -11.09 -16.08
N LEU A 182 12.08 -10.00 -15.36
CA LEU A 182 10.77 -9.37 -15.31
C LEU A 182 10.61 -8.52 -16.58
N GLY A 183 9.60 -8.84 -17.38
CA GLY A 183 9.23 -8.07 -18.56
C GLY A 183 7.91 -7.35 -18.35
N PHE A 184 7.87 -6.06 -18.66
CA PHE A 184 6.65 -5.25 -18.64
C PHE A 184 6.66 -4.31 -19.85
N ALA A 185 5.63 -4.37 -20.68
CA ALA A 185 5.49 -3.50 -21.83
C ALA A 185 4.04 -3.15 -22.09
N CYS A 186 3.77 -1.87 -22.34
CA CYS A 186 2.44 -1.39 -22.67
C CYS A 186 2.45 -0.49 -23.89
N THR A 187 1.28 -0.35 -24.52
CA THR A 187 1.06 0.50 -25.69
C THR A 187 -0.29 1.18 -25.55
N ALA A 188 -0.31 2.51 -25.41
CA ALA A 188 -1.53 3.29 -25.49
C ALA A 188 -2.06 3.36 -26.94
N GLY A 189 -3.30 3.83 -27.07
CA GLY A 189 -3.96 3.97 -28.36
C GLY A 189 -3.19 4.84 -29.37
N PRO A 190 -3.50 4.72 -30.68
CA PRO A 190 -2.79 5.47 -31.72
C PRO A 190 -2.83 7.00 -31.48
N GLY A 191 -1.66 7.64 -31.51
CA GLY A 191 -1.53 9.08 -31.26
C GLY A 191 -1.48 9.49 -29.78
N GLN A 192 -1.63 8.55 -28.86
CA GLN A 192 -1.45 8.79 -27.42
C GLN A 192 0.00 8.50 -26.99
N ASP A 193 0.40 9.10 -25.86
CA ASP A 193 1.66 8.75 -25.20
C ASP A 193 1.45 7.53 -24.29
N THR A 194 2.52 6.88 -23.86
CA THR A 194 2.42 5.74 -22.93
C THR A 194 3.31 6.00 -21.73
N TYR A 195 2.68 5.97 -20.56
CA TYR A 195 3.34 6.05 -19.28
C TYR A 195 3.34 4.68 -18.65
N LEU A 196 4.49 4.23 -18.18
CA LEU A 196 4.65 3.04 -17.36
C LEU A 196 4.88 3.49 -15.92
N HIS A 197 4.19 2.86 -14.98
CA HIS A 197 4.34 3.10 -13.55
C HIS A 197 4.75 1.80 -12.89
N MET A 198 5.77 1.83 -12.03
CA MET A 198 6.32 0.61 -11.45
C MET A 198 6.87 0.87 -10.05
N ASP A 199 6.57 -0.05 -9.13
CA ASP A 199 7.24 -0.15 -7.84
C ASP A 199 8.61 -0.80 -7.99
N ASP A 200 9.46 -0.66 -6.98
CA ASP A 200 10.71 -1.41 -6.97
C ASP A 200 10.46 -2.91 -7.03
N VAL A 201 11.37 -3.63 -7.72
CA VAL A 201 11.32 -5.08 -7.75
C VAL A 201 11.94 -5.59 -6.47
N VAL A 202 11.17 -6.37 -5.70
CA VAL A 202 11.58 -6.89 -4.41
C VAL A 202 11.68 -8.41 -4.48
N VAL A 203 12.75 -8.98 -3.94
CA VAL A 203 12.79 -10.41 -3.63
C VAL A 203 12.77 -10.60 -2.13
N GLU A 204 11.66 -11.14 -1.64
CA GLU A 204 11.47 -11.50 -0.25
C GLU A 204 11.94 -12.93 -0.02
N CYS A 205 12.70 -13.18 1.04
CA CYS A 205 13.17 -14.52 1.41
C CYS A 205 12.84 -14.79 2.87
N GLU A 206 12.60 -16.06 3.23
CA GLU A 206 12.41 -16.49 4.62
C GLU A 206 13.55 -16.03 5.54
N VAL A 207 14.78 -16.04 5.03
CA VAL A 207 15.97 -15.59 5.76
C VAL A 207 16.67 -14.46 5.01
N GLY A 208 16.75 -13.27 5.61
CA GLY A 208 17.62 -12.18 5.19
C GLY A 208 17.23 -11.38 3.94
N GLY A 209 15.96 -11.43 3.50
CA GLY A 209 15.37 -10.40 2.62
C GLY A 209 14.98 -9.12 3.38
N PRO A 210 14.21 -8.18 2.77
CA PRO A 210 13.94 -8.10 1.35
C PRO A 210 15.16 -7.56 0.60
N PHE A 211 15.32 -7.99 -0.65
CA PHE A 211 16.32 -7.45 -1.56
C PHE A 211 15.62 -6.58 -2.60
N VAL A 212 15.97 -5.30 -2.64
CA VAL A 212 15.27 -4.29 -3.44
C VAL A 212 16.13 -3.90 -4.65
N VAL A 213 15.53 -3.89 -5.83
CA VAL A 213 16.11 -3.34 -7.06
C VAL A 213 15.34 -2.08 -7.42
N GLU A 214 16.01 -0.94 -7.23
CA GLU A 214 15.44 0.39 -7.50
C GLU A 214 15.15 0.54 -9.00
N VAL A 215 13.88 0.47 -9.41
CA VAL A 215 13.52 0.47 -10.84
C VAL A 215 13.82 1.80 -11.52
N ALA A 216 13.87 2.87 -10.73
CA ALA A 216 14.26 4.19 -11.19
C ALA A 216 15.76 4.34 -11.48
N GLY A 217 16.58 3.39 -11.01
CA GLY A 217 18.03 3.39 -11.16
C GLY A 217 18.51 3.53 -12.62
N VAL A 218 19.81 3.70 -12.81
CA VAL A 218 20.38 3.94 -14.15
C VAL A 218 20.04 2.80 -15.12
N VAL A 219 19.82 3.09 -16.41
CA VAL A 219 19.65 2.03 -17.41
C VAL A 219 20.93 1.23 -17.63
N GLY A 220 20.79 -0.04 -17.94
CA GLY A 220 21.88 -0.99 -18.19
C GLY A 220 22.23 -1.85 -16.98
N ASN A 221 23.41 -2.45 -17.05
CA ASN A 221 23.91 -3.34 -16.00
C ASN A 221 24.29 -2.54 -14.76
N GLN A 222 23.64 -2.86 -13.67
CA GLN A 222 24.01 -2.46 -12.32
C GLN A 222 24.97 -3.52 -11.77
N ASN A 223 26.15 -3.07 -11.33
CA ASN A 223 27.16 -3.96 -10.75
C ASN A 223 27.16 -3.73 -9.23
N PRO A 224 26.21 -4.33 -8.48
CA PRO A 224 26.27 -4.29 -7.04
C PRO A 224 27.59 -4.90 -6.56
N ALA A 225 28.01 -4.52 -5.36
CA ALA A 225 29.18 -5.15 -4.75
C ALA A 225 28.91 -6.65 -4.59
N PHE A 226 29.66 -7.48 -5.32
CA PHE A 226 29.60 -8.93 -5.22
C PHE A 226 30.99 -9.42 -4.79
N PRO A 227 31.24 -9.60 -3.48
CA PRO A 227 32.49 -10.16 -2.98
C PRO A 227 32.69 -11.55 -3.57
N GLY A 228 33.95 -11.87 -3.91
CA GLY A 228 34.35 -13.15 -4.50
C GLY A 228 33.90 -14.38 -3.71
N PRO A 229 33.90 -15.56 -4.34
CA PRO A 229 33.53 -16.79 -3.66
C PRO A 229 34.43 -17.07 -2.43
N PRO A 230 33.86 -17.62 -1.34
CA PRO A 230 32.44 -17.95 -1.19
C PRO A 230 31.60 -16.68 -0.94
N ASN A 231 30.57 -16.50 -1.78
CA ASN A 231 29.53 -15.52 -1.54
C ASN A 231 28.21 -16.26 -1.44
N ASP A 232 27.78 -16.48 -0.21
CA ASP A 232 26.54 -17.13 0.15
C ASP A 232 25.54 -16.14 0.79
N LEU A 233 25.85 -14.84 0.74
CA LEU A 233 25.04 -13.79 1.34
C LEU A 233 24.32 -12.97 0.28
N ASP A 234 25.00 -12.51 -0.75
CA ASP A 234 24.41 -11.61 -1.73
C ASP A 234 23.52 -12.39 -2.70
N LEU A 235 22.23 -12.03 -2.75
CA LEU A 235 21.26 -12.75 -3.56
C LEU A 235 21.50 -12.61 -5.06
N PHE A 236 22.03 -11.45 -5.47
CA PHE A 236 22.26 -11.11 -6.86
C PHE A 236 23.75 -10.89 -7.14
N PHE A 237 24.28 -11.56 -8.16
CA PHE A 237 25.63 -11.27 -8.66
C PHE A 237 25.66 -10.05 -9.59
N GLN A 238 24.52 -9.72 -10.20
CA GLN A 238 24.33 -8.57 -11.07
C GLN A 238 22.84 -8.25 -11.14
N THR A 239 22.46 -6.99 -11.33
CA THR A 239 21.10 -6.61 -11.72
C THR A 239 21.17 -5.71 -12.95
N ALA A 240 20.09 -5.58 -13.72
CA ALA A 240 20.05 -4.68 -14.85
C ALA A 240 18.64 -4.14 -15.09
N ILE A 241 18.57 -2.88 -15.51
CA ILE A 241 17.31 -2.18 -15.79
C ILE A 241 17.33 -1.76 -17.26
N PHE A 242 16.36 -2.21 -18.04
CA PHE A 242 16.21 -1.83 -19.43
C PHE A 242 14.87 -1.13 -19.61
N ARG A 243 14.91 0.11 -20.07
CA ARG A 243 13.72 0.89 -20.43
C ARG A 243 13.89 1.39 -21.84
N GLY A 244 12.79 1.50 -22.55
CA GLY A 244 12.85 2.08 -23.89
C GLY A 244 11.53 1.99 -24.62
N ASN A 245 11.63 2.34 -25.90
CA ASN A 245 10.51 2.49 -26.80
C ASN A 245 10.66 1.53 -27.97
N GLU A 246 9.55 0.93 -28.42
CA GLU A 246 9.50 0.13 -29.63
C GLU A 246 8.50 0.73 -30.61
N LEU A 247 8.89 0.85 -31.88
CA LEU A 247 7.98 1.29 -32.92
C LEU A 247 7.20 0.08 -33.42
N ILE A 248 5.91 0.03 -33.10
CA ILE A 248 4.99 -0.89 -33.77
C ILE A 248 4.49 -0.21 -35.04
N GLY A 249 4.58 -0.90 -36.17
CA GLY A 249 4.11 -0.40 -37.45
C GLY A 249 2.59 -0.25 -37.49
N SER A 250 2.07 0.90 -37.07
CA SER A 250 0.68 1.34 -37.28
C SER A 250 0.64 2.76 -37.84
N ASP A 251 -0.51 3.16 -38.40
CA ASP A 251 -0.74 4.52 -38.89
C ASP A 251 -2.03 5.08 -38.24
N PRO A 252 -1.93 6.00 -37.26
CA PRO A 252 -0.68 6.56 -36.72
C PRO A 252 0.11 5.54 -35.88
N PRO A 253 1.43 5.72 -35.71
CA PRO A 253 2.28 4.79 -34.99
C PRO A 253 1.84 4.67 -33.52
N ALA A 254 1.75 3.43 -33.05
CA ALA A 254 1.41 3.10 -31.68
C ALA A 254 2.66 3.25 -30.80
N SER A 255 2.45 3.76 -29.59
CA SER A 255 3.52 4.13 -28.67
C SER A 255 3.85 2.98 -27.74
N LYS A 256 4.60 1.95 -28.18
CA LYS A 256 5.02 0.88 -27.25
C LYS A 256 6.18 1.34 -26.38
N ALA A 257 6.01 1.21 -25.07
CA ALA A 257 7.05 1.38 -24.05
C ALA A 257 7.30 0.06 -23.34
N TYR A 258 8.53 -0.16 -22.86
CA TYR A 258 8.87 -1.30 -22.01
C TYR A 258 9.76 -0.90 -20.83
N TRP A 259 9.65 -1.68 -19.76
CA TRP A 259 10.44 -1.59 -18.54
C TRP A 259 10.75 -3.00 -18.05
N ASN A 260 11.98 -3.46 -18.27
CA ASN A 260 12.43 -4.79 -17.94
C ASN A 260 13.48 -4.73 -16.83
N VAL A 261 13.45 -5.71 -15.93
CA VAL A 261 14.42 -5.88 -14.85
C VAL A 261 15.01 -7.28 -14.94
N ALA A 262 16.33 -7.38 -15.01
CA ALA A 262 17.05 -8.64 -15.01
C ALA A 262 17.81 -8.83 -13.69
N LEU A 263 17.71 -10.02 -13.11
CA LEU A 263 18.28 -10.38 -11.81
C LEU A 263 19.21 -11.58 -12.00
N GLY A 264 20.52 -11.39 -11.88
CA GLY A 264 21.51 -12.45 -11.94
C GLY A 264 21.56 -13.19 -10.62
N LEU A 265 21.10 -14.45 -10.59
CA LEU A 265 20.82 -15.21 -9.38
C LEU A 265 22.07 -15.90 -8.83
N ASN A 266 22.40 -15.65 -7.56
CA ASN A 266 23.48 -16.34 -6.86
C ASN A 266 22.98 -17.63 -6.20
N ALA A 267 23.10 -18.76 -6.90
CA ALA A 267 22.61 -20.06 -6.42
C ALA A 267 23.12 -20.46 -5.02
N PRO A 268 24.42 -20.30 -4.66
CA PRO A 268 24.90 -20.48 -3.29
C PRO A 268 24.15 -19.68 -2.23
N ALA A 269 23.79 -18.42 -2.51
CA ALA A 269 23.02 -17.61 -1.57
C ALA A 269 21.60 -18.15 -1.43
N PHE A 270 20.89 -18.41 -2.54
CA PHE A 270 19.51 -18.93 -2.50
C PHE A 270 19.37 -20.22 -1.67
N ALA A 271 20.34 -21.13 -1.73
CA ALA A 271 20.35 -22.36 -0.93
C ALA A 271 20.30 -22.12 0.59
N ASN A 272 20.76 -20.95 1.06
CA ASN A 272 20.80 -20.58 2.48
C ASN A 272 19.67 -19.62 2.89
N ARG A 273 18.80 -19.23 1.95
CA ARG A 273 17.77 -18.18 2.15
C ARG A 273 16.36 -18.73 2.34
N GLY A 274 16.17 -20.03 2.11
CA GLY A 274 14.87 -20.70 2.19
C GLY A 274 13.99 -20.36 0.99
N ALA A 275 12.68 -20.33 1.22
CA ALA A 275 11.74 -19.88 0.19
C ALA A 275 11.93 -18.39 -0.10
N CYS A 276 12.04 -18.05 -1.39
CA CYS A 276 12.08 -16.67 -1.85
C CYS A 276 11.01 -16.43 -2.91
N THR A 277 10.39 -15.25 -2.84
CA THR A 277 9.34 -14.80 -3.76
C THR A 277 9.72 -13.44 -4.32
N LEU A 278 9.66 -13.30 -5.64
CA LEU A 278 9.73 -12.00 -6.31
C LEU A 278 8.37 -11.33 -6.26
N VAL A 279 8.34 -10.09 -5.78
CA VAL A 279 7.18 -9.23 -5.69
C VAL A 279 7.43 -7.94 -6.47
N ALA A 280 6.48 -7.56 -7.33
CA ALA A 280 6.49 -6.28 -8.01
C ALA A 280 5.06 -5.87 -8.38
N THR A 281 4.82 -4.57 -8.54
CA THR A 281 3.55 -4.03 -9.02
C THR A 281 3.81 -2.96 -10.07
N ALA A 282 3.01 -2.96 -11.13
CA ALA A 282 3.09 -1.97 -12.19
C ALA A 282 1.69 -1.61 -12.73
N SER A 283 1.61 -0.48 -13.42
CA SER A 283 0.46 -0.05 -14.20
C SER A 283 0.95 0.75 -15.41
N ALA A 284 0.02 1.09 -16.30
CA ALA A 284 0.25 2.09 -17.32
C ALA A 284 -0.88 3.11 -17.33
N THR A 285 -0.69 4.19 -18.08
CA THR A 285 -1.69 5.22 -18.42
C THR A 285 -1.28 5.86 -19.76
N ASP A 286 -2.18 6.64 -20.37
CA ASP A 286 -1.90 7.43 -21.58
C ASP A 286 -1.46 8.88 -21.27
N GLY A 287 -1.36 9.21 -19.97
CA GLY A 287 -0.91 10.49 -19.43
C GLY A 287 -0.25 10.35 -18.06
N GLU A 288 0.43 11.39 -17.58
CA GLU A 288 1.11 11.33 -16.27
C GLU A 288 0.11 11.21 -15.10
N LEU A 289 0.36 10.26 -14.19
CA LEU A 289 -0.33 10.20 -12.90
C LEU A 289 0.16 11.30 -11.95
N ALA A 290 -0.76 12.03 -11.34
CA ALA A 290 -0.45 13.07 -10.37
C ALA A 290 0.31 12.49 -9.16
N GLY A 291 1.60 12.83 -9.03
CA GLY A 291 2.47 12.31 -7.97
C GLY A 291 2.71 10.80 -8.05
N GLY A 292 2.47 10.17 -9.20
CA GLY A 292 2.61 8.72 -9.37
C GLY A 292 1.55 7.90 -8.65
N VAL A 293 0.40 8.51 -8.30
CA VAL A 293 -0.69 7.83 -7.58
C VAL A 293 -1.88 7.62 -8.50
N THR A 294 -2.46 6.43 -8.47
CA THR A 294 -3.72 6.17 -9.19
C THR A 294 -4.86 7.00 -8.59
N PRO A 295 -5.88 7.39 -9.37
CA PRO A 295 -6.98 8.23 -8.89
C PRO A 295 -7.70 7.69 -7.64
N GLU A 296 -7.99 8.56 -6.68
CA GLU A 296 -8.68 8.18 -5.45
C GLU A 296 -10.14 7.80 -5.71
N GLY A 297 -10.54 6.73 -5.03
CA GLY A 297 -11.88 6.20 -4.97
C GLY A 297 -12.34 5.47 -6.23
N GLN A 298 -11.38 5.23 -7.12
CA GLN A 298 -11.51 4.30 -8.22
C GLN A 298 -10.67 3.07 -7.89
N ARG A 299 -11.05 1.93 -8.46
CA ARG A 299 -10.19 0.75 -8.47
C ARG A 299 -9.42 0.75 -9.78
N TRP A 300 -8.10 0.85 -9.69
CA TRP A 300 -7.23 1.00 -10.84
C TRP A 300 -6.62 -0.33 -11.27
N PRO A 301 -6.49 -0.62 -12.57
CA PRO A 301 -5.80 -1.82 -13.04
C PRO A 301 -4.34 -1.86 -12.62
N LEU A 302 -3.92 -2.98 -12.06
CA LEU A 302 -2.54 -3.25 -11.70
C LEU A 302 -2.10 -4.57 -12.35
N ILE A 303 -0.82 -4.65 -12.71
CA ILE A 303 -0.13 -5.91 -12.98
C ILE A 303 0.77 -6.20 -11.79
N THR A 304 0.61 -7.38 -11.21
CA THR A 304 1.39 -7.84 -10.07
C THR A 304 2.20 -9.07 -10.43
N TRP A 305 3.41 -9.13 -9.91
CA TRP A 305 4.23 -10.33 -9.86
C TRP A 305 4.30 -10.78 -8.41
N GLU A 306 3.95 -12.04 -8.16
CA GLU A 306 4.16 -12.75 -6.89
C GLU A 306 4.60 -14.17 -7.25
N VAL A 307 5.90 -14.33 -7.50
CA VAL A 307 6.44 -15.53 -8.14
C VAL A 307 7.52 -16.17 -7.27
N PRO A 308 7.37 -17.45 -6.88
CA PRO A 308 8.43 -18.18 -6.19
C PRO A 308 9.68 -18.30 -7.06
N VAL A 309 10.79 -17.76 -6.58
CA VAL A 309 12.09 -17.85 -7.26
C VAL A 309 12.96 -18.97 -6.71
N SER A 310 12.79 -19.32 -5.43
CA SER A 310 13.43 -20.48 -4.80
C SER A 310 12.59 -21.07 -3.66
N ASP A 311 12.92 -22.29 -3.28
CA ASP A 311 12.47 -22.99 -2.08
C ASP A 311 13.67 -23.63 -1.32
N ALA A 312 13.38 -24.46 -0.31
CA ALA A 312 14.42 -25.17 0.45
C ALA A 312 15.26 -26.16 -0.40
N GLY A 313 14.78 -26.55 -1.58
CA GLY A 313 15.48 -27.38 -2.56
C GLY A 313 16.32 -26.59 -3.56
N GLY A 314 16.23 -25.26 -3.56
CA GLY A 314 16.96 -24.37 -4.47
C GLY A 314 16.03 -23.58 -5.38
N ARG A 315 16.49 -23.25 -6.59
CA ARG A 315 15.72 -22.42 -7.54
C ARG A 315 14.47 -23.15 -8.04
N THR A 316 13.33 -22.47 -8.03
CA THR A 316 12.03 -23.01 -8.53
C THR A 316 11.44 -22.19 -9.68
N CYS A 317 12.04 -21.06 -10.02
CA CYS A 317 11.50 -20.17 -11.05
C CYS A 317 11.45 -20.83 -12.44
N ALA A 318 10.30 -20.71 -13.11
CA ALA A 318 10.01 -21.19 -14.46
C ALA A 318 9.65 -20.00 -15.39
N ALA A 319 8.90 -20.26 -16.48
CA ALA A 319 8.25 -19.22 -17.27
C ALA A 319 6.88 -18.88 -16.66
N HIS A 320 6.62 -17.59 -16.47
CA HIS A 320 5.40 -17.09 -15.83
C HIS A 320 4.78 -15.97 -16.67
N GLU A 321 3.71 -16.29 -17.38
CA GLU A 321 3.01 -15.35 -18.25
C GLU A 321 1.86 -14.67 -17.50
N LEU A 322 1.57 -13.41 -17.87
CA LEU A 322 0.42 -12.69 -17.33
C LEU A 322 -0.87 -13.51 -17.53
N GLY A 323 -1.60 -13.78 -16.46
CA GLY A 323 -2.89 -14.47 -16.55
C GLY A 323 -2.81 -15.99 -16.76
N ALA A 324 -1.62 -16.60 -16.72
CA ALA A 324 -1.44 -18.05 -16.75
C ALA A 324 -1.64 -18.73 -15.38
N ASP A 325 -2.09 -17.97 -14.37
CA ASP A 325 -2.23 -18.42 -12.97
C ASP A 325 -0.92 -18.95 -12.34
N THR A 326 0.23 -18.43 -12.79
CA THR A 326 1.56 -18.80 -12.27
C THR A 326 2.24 -17.67 -11.47
N GLY A 327 1.47 -16.67 -11.01
CA GLY A 327 1.96 -15.58 -10.16
C GLY A 327 2.17 -14.23 -10.87
N VAL A 328 1.98 -14.14 -12.19
CA VAL A 328 1.85 -12.85 -12.89
C VAL A 328 0.38 -12.61 -13.20
N ALA A 329 -0.20 -11.58 -12.61
CA ALA A 329 -1.65 -11.38 -12.61
C ALA A 329 -2.05 -9.93 -12.90
N ALA A 330 -3.23 -9.77 -13.49
CA ALA A 330 -3.91 -8.49 -13.60
C ALA A 330 -4.95 -8.40 -12.47
N VAL A 331 -4.80 -7.40 -11.60
CA VAL A 331 -5.64 -7.17 -10.42
C VAL A 331 -6.11 -5.72 -10.38
N TYR A 332 -6.92 -5.38 -9.39
CA TYR A 332 -7.36 -4.02 -9.14
C TYR A 332 -6.76 -3.49 -7.84
N SER A 333 -6.40 -2.21 -7.83
CA SER A 333 -6.03 -1.49 -6.61
C SER A 333 -7.21 -1.42 -5.64
N GLU A 334 -6.91 -1.10 -4.38
CA GLU A 334 -7.91 -0.58 -3.47
C GLU A 334 -8.42 0.80 -3.93
N VAL A 335 -9.59 1.18 -3.43
CA VAL A 335 -10.20 2.49 -3.73
C VAL A 335 -9.41 3.65 -3.12
N SER A 336 -8.45 3.43 -2.22
CA SER A 336 -7.55 4.49 -1.77
C SER A 336 -6.52 4.91 -2.82
N GLY A 337 -6.46 4.20 -3.94
CA GLY A 337 -5.40 4.32 -4.95
C GLY A 337 -4.12 3.56 -4.58
N HIS A 338 -3.21 3.47 -5.53
CA HIS A 338 -1.87 2.89 -5.42
C HIS A 338 -0.83 3.94 -5.81
N ALA A 339 0.22 4.08 -5.02
CA ALA A 339 1.29 5.04 -5.27
C ALA A 339 2.55 4.29 -5.73
N PHE A 340 2.99 4.58 -6.94
CA PHE A 340 4.13 3.92 -7.56
C PHE A 340 5.46 4.58 -7.22
N HIS A 341 6.52 3.78 -7.07
CA HIS A 341 7.88 4.31 -6.88
C HIS A 341 8.33 5.22 -8.02
N ALA A 342 8.12 4.81 -9.27
CA ALA A 342 8.57 5.59 -10.42
C ALA A 342 7.62 5.50 -11.63
N SER A 343 7.67 6.55 -12.46
CA SER A 343 7.05 6.59 -13.79
C SER A 343 8.12 6.67 -14.87
N TYR A 344 7.84 6.08 -16.02
CA TYR A 344 8.60 6.23 -17.26
C TYR A 344 7.66 6.73 -18.37
N ALA A 345 8.00 7.86 -18.98
CA ALA A 345 7.21 8.47 -20.04
C ALA A 345 7.83 8.17 -21.41
N ARG A 346 7.10 7.51 -22.31
CA ARG A 346 7.58 7.12 -23.64
C ARG A 346 8.08 8.32 -24.45
N SER A 347 7.30 9.40 -24.51
CA SER A 347 7.59 10.55 -25.38
C SER A 347 8.89 11.29 -25.03
N SER A 348 9.23 11.36 -23.74
CA SER A 348 10.40 12.07 -23.24
C SER A 348 11.55 11.14 -22.86
N GLU A 349 11.28 9.84 -22.76
CA GLU A 349 12.17 8.82 -22.17
C GLU A 349 12.62 9.17 -20.74
N ALA A 350 11.89 10.07 -20.09
CA ALA A 350 12.18 10.51 -18.74
C ALA A 350 11.66 9.53 -17.70
N VAL A 351 12.41 9.39 -16.62
CA VAL A 351 12.03 8.65 -15.42
C VAL A 351 11.77 9.67 -14.33
N VAL A 352 10.58 9.62 -13.73
CA VAL A 352 10.20 10.44 -12.59
C VAL A 352 10.13 9.54 -11.38
N VAL A 353 10.96 9.83 -10.37
CA VAL A 353 10.88 9.18 -9.06
C VAL A 353 9.85 9.92 -8.23
N HIS A 354 8.86 9.19 -7.71
CA HIS A 354 7.84 9.77 -6.86
C HIS A 354 8.26 9.64 -5.41
N THR A 355 8.43 10.78 -4.76
CA THR A 355 8.66 10.86 -3.30
C THR A 355 7.45 10.38 -2.49
N ALA A 356 6.32 10.15 -3.17
CA ALA A 356 5.03 9.78 -2.60
C ALA A 356 4.75 8.28 -2.60
N ALA A 357 5.58 7.43 -3.22
CA ALA A 357 5.45 6.00 -2.97
C ALA A 357 5.66 5.79 -1.48
N PRO A 358 4.62 5.42 -0.71
CA PRO A 358 4.83 5.09 0.68
C PRO A 358 5.84 3.96 0.63
N ALA A 359 7.01 4.19 1.24
CA ALA A 359 7.84 3.07 1.64
C ALA A 359 6.90 2.03 2.21
N ALA A 360 6.98 0.78 1.73
CA ALA A 360 6.05 -0.28 2.07
C ALA A 360 5.64 -0.13 3.54
N PRO A 361 4.33 -0.04 3.84
CA PRO A 361 3.85 0.33 5.17
C PRO A 361 4.65 -0.47 6.19
N PRO A 362 5.24 0.17 7.21
CA PRO A 362 6.23 -0.47 8.06
C PRO A 362 5.63 -1.76 8.60
N THR A 363 6.36 -2.86 8.53
CA THR A 363 5.88 -4.17 9.00
C THR A 363 5.43 -4.10 10.46
N ALA A 364 5.97 -3.16 11.23
CA ALA A 364 5.59 -2.89 12.61
C ALA A 364 5.42 -1.40 12.92
N LEU A 365 4.40 -1.09 13.72
CA LEU A 365 4.18 0.19 14.37
C LEU A 365 4.22 -0.01 15.89
N LEU A 366 5.10 0.73 16.56
CA LEU A 366 5.16 0.76 18.02
C LEU A 366 4.47 2.02 18.53
N PHE A 367 3.50 1.84 19.41
CA PHE A 367 2.76 2.92 20.06
C PHE A 367 3.14 3.00 21.54
N ALA A 368 3.09 4.21 22.09
CA ALA A 368 3.35 4.48 23.51
C ALA A 368 2.31 5.44 24.10
N THR A 369 2.03 5.32 25.40
CA THR A 369 1.23 6.27 26.17
C THR A 369 1.83 6.50 27.56
N ALA A 370 1.69 7.73 28.06
CA ALA A 370 2.12 8.13 29.39
C ALA A 370 1.12 7.75 30.51
N THR A 371 -0.01 7.13 30.18
CA THR A 371 -1.06 6.83 31.18
C THR A 371 -0.65 5.69 32.12
N THR A 372 -0.63 5.94 33.43
CA THR A 372 -0.19 4.92 34.43
C THR A 372 -1.17 3.76 34.61
N THR A 373 -2.41 3.94 34.19
CA THR A 373 -3.46 2.92 34.11
C THR A 373 -3.46 2.27 32.73
N ARG A 374 -3.65 0.94 32.67
CA ARG A 374 -3.80 0.24 31.39
C ARG A 374 -4.92 0.90 30.57
N PRO A 375 -4.64 1.42 29.36
CA PRO A 375 -5.69 1.93 28.50
C PRO A 375 -6.67 0.80 28.19
N ALA A 376 -7.94 1.12 27.98
CA ALA A 376 -8.91 0.14 27.51
C ALA A 376 -8.44 -0.43 26.16
N ASP A 377 -8.77 -1.68 25.84
CA ASP A 377 -8.31 -2.30 24.59
C ASP A 377 -8.72 -1.51 23.34
N ALA A 378 -9.88 -0.83 23.39
CA ALA A 378 -10.36 0.07 22.34
C ALA A 378 -9.46 1.30 22.12
N THR A 379 -8.76 1.77 23.15
CA THR A 379 -7.80 2.89 23.05
C THR A 379 -6.40 2.46 22.61
N MET A 380 -6.14 1.15 22.58
CA MET A 380 -4.93 0.53 22.00
C MET A 380 -5.29 -0.16 20.68
N ALA A 381 -6.11 0.48 19.86
CA ALA A 381 -6.45 0.00 18.52
C ALA A 381 -5.26 0.18 17.58
N CYS A 382 -5.04 -0.79 16.70
CA CYS A 382 -4.10 -0.65 15.60
C CYS A 382 -4.78 0.06 14.42
N PRO A 383 -4.02 0.76 13.57
CA PRO A 383 -4.53 1.24 12.29
C PRO A 383 -5.11 0.10 11.45
N ALA A 384 -6.03 0.43 10.54
CA ALA A 384 -6.58 -0.55 9.60
C ALA A 384 -5.45 -1.30 8.86
N GLY A 385 -5.58 -2.62 8.74
CA GLY A 385 -4.54 -3.50 8.16
C GLY A 385 -3.49 -4.01 9.15
N TYR A 386 -3.43 -3.47 10.37
CA TYR A 386 -2.49 -3.92 11.40
C TYR A 386 -3.21 -4.68 12.52
N ARG A 387 -2.58 -5.75 13.03
CA ARG A 387 -3.01 -6.50 14.20
C ARG A 387 -2.12 -6.21 15.41
N ARG A 388 -2.72 -6.08 16.59
CA ARG A 388 -1.98 -5.93 17.84
C ARG A 388 -1.37 -7.28 18.21
N VAL A 389 -0.06 -7.34 18.36
CA VAL A 389 0.66 -8.56 18.73
C VAL A 389 1.05 -8.61 20.20
N GLY A 390 1.05 -7.46 20.87
CA GLY A 390 1.08 -7.41 22.33
C GLY A 390 1.11 -5.99 22.87
N SER A 391 1.01 -5.89 24.18
CA SER A 391 1.10 -4.64 24.94
C SER A 391 1.81 -4.89 26.26
N TRP A 392 2.64 -3.95 26.69
CA TRP A 392 3.46 -4.05 27.89
C TRP A 392 3.41 -2.75 28.68
N LYS A 393 3.54 -2.87 30.01
CA LYS A 393 3.68 -1.73 30.89
C LYS A 393 5.18 -1.43 31.01
N ALA A 394 5.64 -0.38 30.37
CA ALA A 394 6.92 0.21 30.74
C ALA A 394 6.72 0.98 32.06
N GLY A 395 7.77 1.11 32.87
CA GLY A 395 7.67 1.29 34.32
C GLY A 395 6.92 2.54 34.82
N LYS A 396 6.93 2.71 36.15
CA LYS A 396 6.20 3.79 36.81
C LYS A 396 7.12 5.00 36.90
N GLY A 397 6.96 5.96 35.98
CA GLY A 397 7.67 7.25 35.92
C GLY A 397 7.42 8.15 37.13
N ALA A 398 7.95 7.76 38.29
CA ALA A 398 8.00 8.57 39.48
C ALA A 398 9.37 8.41 40.14
N ALA A 399 10.30 9.30 39.74
CA ALA A 399 11.48 9.71 40.49
C ALA A 399 12.67 8.75 40.58
N ASP A 400 13.03 8.05 39.50
CA ASP A 400 14.43 7.70 39.27
C ASP A 400 15.02 8.59 38.16
N THR A 401 16.31 8.88 38.23
CA THR A 401 17.00 9.81 37.33
C THR A 401 17.38 9.15 36.00
N TRP A 402 16.72 8.06 35.61
CA TRP A 402 17.13 7.19 34.51
C TRP A 402 15.96 6.92 33.56
N PRO A 403 16.09 7.24 32.27
CA PRO A 403 15.03 6.95 31.30
C PRO A 403 14.84 5.44 31.10
N GLU A 404 13.59 4.96 31.15
CA GLU A 404 13.26 3.52 31.10
C GLU A 404 13.07 2.94 29.68
N ALA A 405 13.02 3.79 28.65
CA ALA A 405 13.09 3.39 27.24
C ALA A 405 14.13 4.24 26.51
N SER A 406 14.79 3.70 25.47
CA SER A 406 15.63 4.48 24.58
C SER A 406 15.40 4.14 23.12
N ASP A 407 15.43 5.13 22.23
CA ASP A 407 15.44 4.86 20.78
C ASP A 407 16.83 4.39 20.29
N TYR A 408 16.96 4.10 19.00
CA TYR A 408 18.23 3.67 18.39
C TYR A 408 19.32 4.74 18.41
N THR A 409 18.98 5.99 18.78
CA THR A 409 19.90 7.11 18.95
C THR A 409 20.35 7.29 20.40
N GLY A 410 19.77 6.53 21.33
CA GLY A 410 20.03 6.61 22.77
C GLY A 410 19.23 7.69 23.50
N ALA A 411 18.22 8.28 22.85
CA ALA A 411 17.33 9.25 23.49
C ALA A 411 16.36 8.53 24.43
N GLY A 412 16.32 8.96 25.69
CA GLY A 412 15.57 8.32 26.78
C GLY A 412 14.12 8.79 26.93
N TYR A 413 13.18 7.88 27.22
CA TYR A 413 11.75 8.16 27.41
C TYR A 413 11.14 7.38 28.60
N ASP A 414 10.29 8.04 29.38
CA ASP A 414 9.46 7.41 30.41
C ASP A 414 8.05 7.17 29.83
N VAL A 415 7.71 5.91 29.59
CA VAL A 415 6.43 5.51 29.00
C VAL A 415 5.74 4.50 29.91
N ALA A 416 4.43 4.64 30.09
CA ALA A 416 3.69 3.79 31.03
C ALA A 416 3.08 2.56 30.35
N TRP A 417 2.66 2.67 29.09
CA TRP A 417 2.26 1.51 28.28
C TRP A 417 2.77 1.64 26.85
N LEU A 418 3.15 0.50 26.29
CA LEU A 418 3.57 0.31 24.92
C LEU A 418 2.71 -0.78 24.28
N TRP A 419 2.39 -0.67 22.99
CA TRP A 419 1.79 -1.77 22.23
C TRP A 419 2.30 -1.81 20.79
N LEU A 420 2.44 -3.02 20.27
CA LEU A 420 2.98 -3.28 18.94
C LEU A 420 1.86 -3.74 18.00
N CYS A 421 1.77 -3.05 16.88
CA CYS A 421 0.87 -3.35 15.78
C CYS A 421 1.69 -3.81 14.58
N THR A 422 1.24 -4.82 13.85
CA THR A 422 1.95 -5.33 12.68
C THR A 422 1.00 -5.82 11.62
N THR A 423 1.35 -5.62 10.35
CA THR A 423 0.65 -6.24 9.22
C THR A 423 0.98 -7.74 9.13
N ASP A 424 2.15 -8.15 9.61
CA ASP A 424 2.62 -9.54 9.57
C ASP A 424 3.36 -9.97 10.84
N ALA A 425 2.61 -10.51 11.80
CA ALA A 425 3.16 -11.05 13.04
C ALA A 425 4.13 -12.24 12.85
N ALA A 426 4.17 -12.89 11.69
CA ALA A 426 5.14 -13.97 11.45
C ALA A 426 6.56 -13.41 11.22
N ARG A 427 6.68 -12.16 10.76
CA ARG A 427 7.97 -11.49 10.48
C ARG A 427 8.58 -10.78 11.68
N LEU A 428 7.86 -10.70 12.79
CA LEU A 428 8.33 -10.08 14.02
C LEU A 428 8.45 -11.11 15.12
N THR A 429 9.60 -11.14 15.79
CA THR A 429 9.76 -11.87 17.03
C THR A 429 10.02 -10.87 18.14
N LEU A 430 9.12 -10.83 19.13
CA LEU A 430 9.39 -10.12 20.37
C LEU A 430 10.19 -11.06 21.28
N GLU A 431 11.43 -10.70 21.57
CA GLU A 431 12.24 -11.45 22.53
C GLU A 431 12.22 -10.70 23.86
N ILE A 432 11.84 -11.40 24.92
CA ILE A 432 11.87 -10.84 26.28
C ILE A 432 12.98 -11.57 27.02
N THR A 433 14.04 -10.85 27.35
CA THR A 433 15.13 -11.41 28.15
C THR A 433 14.91 -11.05 29.61
N GLY A 434 14.57 -12.07 30.40
CA GLY A 434 14.58 -11.96 31.85
C GLY A 434 16.02 -12.00 32.35
N SER A 435 16.69 -10.86 32.44
CA SER A 435 17.89 -10.76 33.25
C SER A 435 18.03 -9.38 33.90
N SER A 436 18.36 -9.45 35.19
CA SER A 436 18.54 -8.36 36.14
C SER A 436 19.46 -7.26 35.62
N CYS A 437 19.02 -5.99 35.69
CA CYS A 437 19.76 -4.72 35.89
C CYS A 437 21.08 -4.44 35.09
N GLY A 438 21.60 -5.36 34.29
CA GLY A 438 22.89 -5.26 33.59
C GLY A 438 22.78 -5.22 32.06
N GLY A 439 21.54 -5.25 31.54
CA GLY A 439 21.26 -5.41 30.11
C GLY A 439 21.66 -6.80 29.60
N PRO A 440 20.93 -7.38 28.64
CA PRO A 440 21.46 -8.51 27.91
C PRO A 440 22.69 -8.05 27.13
N THR A 441 23.86 -8.63 27.41
CA THR A 441 25.08 -8.36 26.64
C THR A 441 24.99 -8.90 25.21
N THR A 442 24.06 -9.85 24.95
CA THR A 442 23.81 -10.46 23.64
C THR A 442 22.34 -10.91 23.52
N TRP A 443 21.63 -10.42 22.50
CA TRP A 443 20.28 -10.89 22.11
C TRP A 443 20.36 -12.15 21.26
N ALA A 444 20.73 -13.25 21.91
CA ALA A 444 21.01 -14.51 21.23
C ALA A 444 19.79 -15.06 20.47
N GLY A 445 18.56 -14.79 20.93
CA GLY A 445 17.35 -15.20 20.23
C GLY A 445 17.14 -14.46 18.91
N CYS A 446 17.36 -13.14 18.84
CA CYS A 446 17.30 -12.40 17.56
C CYS A 446 18.25 -13.00 16.52
N THR A 447 19.50 -13.28 16.89
CA THR A 447 20.50 -13.84 15.95
C THR A 447 20.20 -15.29 15.59
N ALA A 448 19.79 -16.13 16.56
CA ALA A 448 19.42 -17.52 16.30
C ALA A 448 18.16 -17.66 15.42
N ALA A 449 17.31 -16.65 15.46
CA ALA A 449 16.11 -16.51 14.64
C ALA A 449 16.38 -15.99 13.21
N GLY A 450 17.62 -15.62 12.88
CA GLY A 450 17.94 -14.97 11.60
C GLY A 450 17.42 -13.53 11.48
N GLY A 451 17.17 -12.85 12.61
CA GLY A 451 16.67 -11.48 12.67
C GLY A 451 17.69 -10.44 13.17
N ALA A 452 17.41 -9.16 12.93
CA ALA A 452 18.14 -8.02 13.47
C ALA A 452 17.39 -7.38 14.63
N LEU A 453 18.13 -6.90 15.64
CA LEU A 453 17.56 -6.14 16.74
C LEU A 453 17.17 -4.73 16.23
N LEU A 454 15.89 -4.41 16.30
CA LEU A 454 15.30 -3.15 15.85
C LEU A 454 15.16 -2.12 16.99
N GLY A 455 15.15 -2.58 18.25
CA GLY A 455 15.07 -1.71 19.43
C GLY A 455 15.01 -2.51 20.73
N THR A 456 15.25 -1.83 21.85
CA THR A 456 15.19 -2.42 23.20
C THR A 456 14.48 -1.49 24.18
N TRP A 457 13.72 -2.07 25.11
CA TRP A 457 12.99 -1.36 26.16
C TRP A 457 13.19 -2.06 27.48
N HIS A 458 13.35 -1.33 28.58
CA HIS A 458 13.29 -1.91 29.90
C HIS A 458 11.84 -1.93 30.39
N VAL A 459 11.42 -3.01 31.04
CA VAL A 459 10.09 -3.18 31.63
C VAL A 459 10.27 -3.60 33.08
N GLY A 460 9.94 -2.73 34.02
CA GLY A 460 10.07 -3.02 35.45
C GLY A 460 10.48 -1.78 36.25
N GLY A 461 10.13 -1.75 37.54
CA GLY A 461 10.48 -0.62 38.41
C GLY A 461 11.97 -0.61 38.80
N SER A 462 12.42 0.57 39.25
CA SER A 462 13.79 0.94 39.63
C SER A 462 14.56 -0.01 40.57
N SER A 463 13.90 -0.96 41.24
CA SER A 463 14.52 -1.85 42.23
C SER A 463 14.81 -3.27 41.76
N CYS A 464 14.54 -3.66 40.50
CA CYS A 464 14.68 -5.06 40.04
C CYS A 464 13.87 -6.09 40.87
N ASP A 465 13.04 -5.64 41.83
CA ASP A 465 12.28 -6.46 42.78
C ASP A 465 10.78 -6.31 42.53
N GLY A 466 10.26 -7.21 41.69
CA GLY A 466 8.90 -7.76 41.77
C GLY A 466 7.70 -6.80 41.68
N VAL A 467 7.22 -6.52 40.46
CA VAL A 467 5.80 -6.60 40.07
C VAL A 467 5.77 -6.98 38.59
N ALA A 468 4.90 -7.90 38.17
CA ALA A 468 4.69 -8.28 36.77
C ALA A 468 4.47 -7.04 35.88
N ALA A 469 5.37 -6.83 34.91
CA ALA A 469 5.40 -5.63 34.07
C ALA A 469 4.81 -5.86 32.66
N ALA A 470 4.62 -7.11 32.24
CA ALA A 470 3.98 -7.43 30.97
C ALA A 470 3.03 -8.63 31.09
N VAL A 471 1.97 -8.64 30.29
CA VAL A 471 1.07 -9.78 30.09
C VAL A 471 1.13 -10.15 28.62
N ALA A 472 1.43 -11.41 28.29
CA ALA A 472 1.39 -11.90 26.91
C ALA A 472 -0.01 -11.76 26.30
N SER A 473 -0.10 -11.86 24.97
CA SER A 473 -1.37 -11.75 24.23
C SER A 473 -2.41 -12.79 24.65
N ASP A 474 -2.00 -13.91 25.25
CA ASP A 474 -2.87 -14.94 25.82
C ASP A 474 -3.51 -14.56 27.17
N GLY A 475 -3.13 -13.44 27.78
CA GLY A 475 -3.67 -12.96 29.05
C GLY A 475 -3.21 -13.72 30.29
N THR A 476 -2.34 -14.73 30.15
CA THR A 476 -1.98 -15.69 31.21
C THR A 476 -0.50 -15.69 31.58
N THR A 477 0.37 -15.29 30.66
CA THR A 477 1.82 -15.26 30.93
C THR A 477 2.23 -13.87 31.42
N THR A 478 2.66 -13.77 32.67
CA THR A 478 3.27 -12.55 33.25
C THR A 478 4.78 -12.58 33.13
N VAL A 479 5.38 -11.46 32.73
CA VAL A 479 6.85 -11.29 32.73
C VAL A 479 7.26 -10.43 33.94
N ASP A 480 8.19 -10.94 34.74
CA ASP A 480 8.90 -10.16 35.76
C ASP A 480 9.85 -9.15 35.10
N ALA A 481 10.32 -8.16 35.87
CA ALA A 481 11.14 -7.05 35.35
C ALA A 481 12.32 -7.51 34.46
N GLY A 482 12.54 -6.85 33.31
CA GLY A 482 13.57 -7.23 32.34
C GLY A 482 13.65 -6.33 31.10
N TRP A 483 14.39 -6.77 30.09
CA TRP A 483 14.50 -6.06 28.81
C TRP A 483 13.64 -6.75 27.73
N ILE A 484 12.89 -5.96 26.97
CA ILE A 484 12.21 -6.36 25.74
C ILE A 484 13.08 -5.92 24.56
N GLY A 485 13.33 -6.83 23.63
CA GLY A 485 13.98 -6.57 22.36
C GLY A 485 13.00 -6.86 21.22
N LEU A 486 12.92 -5.95 20.25
CA LEU A 486 12.15 -6.18 19.03
C LEU A 486 13.11 -6.72 17.98
N CYS A 487 12.94 -7.99 17.60
CA CYS A 487 13.69 -8.59 16.52
C CYS A 487 12.85 -8.55 15.24
N GLY A 488 13.38 -7.92 14.19
CA GLY A 488 12.82 -8.00 12.84
C GLY A 488 13.49 -9.12 12.05
N ARG A 489 12.71 -9.97 11.37
CA ARG A 489 13.24 -10.92 10.38
C ARG A 489 12.96 -10.41 8.96
N GLY A 490 13.77 -10.87 8.00
CA GLY A 490 13.53 -10.61 6.58
C GLY A 490 13.32 -9.11 6.29
N GLY A 491 14.15 -8.25 6.89
CA GLY A 491 14.23 -6.81 6.65
C GLY A 491 12.94 -6.04 6.88
N ALA A 492 12.14 -6.54 7.83
CA ALA A 492 11.06 -5.79 8.46
C ALA A 492 11.54 -4.38 8.86
N LEU A 493 10.88 -3.37 8.31
CA LEU A 493 11.05 -1.97 8.74
C LEU A 493 10.08 -1.71 9.90
N ALA A 494 10.60 -1.23 11.02
CA ALA A 494 9.79 -0.75 12.13
C ALA A 494 9.93 0.76 12.23
N THR A 495 8.80 1.46 12.33
CA THR A 495 8.79 2.90 12.62
C THR A 495 8.11 3.10 13.97
N ALA A 496 8.79 3.79 14.89
CA ALA A 496 8.21 4.19 16.17
C ALA A 496 7.66 5.62 16.03
N GLU A 497 6.35 5.78 16.14
CA GLU A 497 5.70 7.10 16.17
C GLU A 497 5.18 7.34 17.59
N VAL A 498 5.77 8.32 18.29
CA VAL A 498 5.37 8.71 19.64
C VAL A 498 4.48 9.94 19.54
N ARG A 499 3.22 9.85 20.02
CA ARG A 499 2.30 10.99 20.14
C ARG A 499 2.08 11.34 21.60
N VAL A 500 2.22 12.62 21.95
CA VAL A 500 1.80 13.15 23.26
C VAL A 500 1.08 14.48 23.06
N SER A 501 -0.08 14.64 23.71
CA SER A 501 -0.74 15.93 23.89
C SER A 501 -0.90 16.22 25.37
N ASP A 502 -0.42 17.38 25.84
CA ASP A 502 -1.04 18.08 26.97
C ASP A 502 -0.51 19.52 27.09
N CYS A 503 -1.31 20.50 26.65
CA CYS A 503 -1.56 21.80 27.31
C CYS A 503 -2.46 22.72 26.44
N PRO A 504 -3.42 23.48 27.00
CA PRO A 504 -4.24 24.43 26.25
C PRO A 504 -3.56 25.80 26.09
N GLY A 505 -3.36 26.28 24.85
CA GLY A 505 -3.29 27.71 24.54
C GLY A 505 -1.99 28.36 24.01
N GLY A 506 -0.96 27.63 23.57
CA GLY A 506 0.25 28.24 22.98
C GLY A 506 0.15 28.51 21.47
N SER A 507 0.55 29.69 20.99
CA SER A 507 0.60 30.03 19.55
C SER A 507 1.87 29.51 18.85
N TYR A 508 1.68 28.85 17.71
CA TYR A 508 2.67 28.16 16.87
C TYR A 508 3.74 29.07 16.22
N ILE A 509 5.00 28.60 16.17
CA ILE A 509 6.00 29.05 15.19
C ILE A 509 6.06 27.98 14.08
N ALA A 510 5.76 28.37 12.83
CA ALA A 510 5.67 27.45 11.70
C ALA A 510 7.05 26.93 11.24
N CYS A 511 7.09 25.68 10.75
CA CYS A 511 8.26 25.11 10.05
C CYS A 511 8.60 25.90 8.79
N ALA A 512 9.86 25.83 8.34
CA ALA A 512 10.25 26.38 7.05
C ALA A 512 9.43 25.76 5.90
N ALA A 513 9.19 26.53 4.83
CA ALA A 513 8.44 26.06 3.66
C ALA A 513 9.05 24.75 3.10
N GLY A 514 8.20 23.74 2.88
CA GLY A 514 8.60 22.41 2.39
C GLY A 514 8.89 21.37 3.49
N SER A 515 8.60 21.66 4.76
CA SER A 515 8.68 20.69 5.85
C SER A 515 7.33 20.58 6.56
N SER A 516 6.91 19.37 6.94
CA SER A 516 5.70 19.16 7.73
C SER A 516 6.04 19.05 9.22
N PHE A 517 5.18 19.62 10.07
CA PHE A 517 5.34 19.55 11.52
C PHE A 517 5.15 18.10 11.98
N ALA A 518 6.18 17.54 12.61
CA ALA A 518 6.19 16.15 13.07
C ALA A 518 6.03 16.01 14.60
N GLY A 519 6.23 17.10 15.35
CA GLY A 519 5.98 17.14 16.79
C GLY A 519 6.75 18.25 17.49
N ALA A 520 6.49 18.44 18.77
CA ALA A 520 7.26 19.31 19.65
C ALA A 520 7.33 18.70 21.05
N TRP A 521 8.37 19.02 21.81
CA TRP A 521 8.49 18.57 23.20
C TRP A 521 9.16 19.60 24.12
N HIS A 522 8.82 19.47 25.41
CA HIS A 522 9.25 20.31 26.52
C HIS A 522 10.20 19.51 27.42
N THR A 523 11.33 20.08 27.81
CA THR A 523 12.29 19.43 28.72
C THR A 523 12.14 19.98 30.13
N ASP A 524 11.02 19.67 30.79
CA ASP A 524 10.88 19.49 32.25
C ASP A 524 9.42 19.15 32.57
N SER A 525 9.20 18.30 33.58
CA SER A 525 7.88 17.83 34.04
C SER A 525 7.50 18.33 35.44
N ASP A 526 8.34 19.13 36.11
CA ASP A 526 8.01 19.58 37.46
C ASP A 526 8.28 21.08 37.67
N THR A 527 7.27 21.91 37.36
CA THR A 527 6.83 23.07 38.16
C THR A 527 5.75 23.86 37.42
N THR A 528 4.70 24.24 38.15
CA THR A 528 3.65 25.17 37.69
C THR A 528 4.13 26.63 37.48
N ALA A 529 5.44 26.87 37.32
CA ALA A 529 6.02 28.18 37.01
C ALA A 529 7.42 28.02 36.41
N CYS A 530 7.63 28.45 35.17
CA CYS A 530 8.95 28.43 34.51
C CYS A 530 9.97 29.27 35.31
N PRO A 531 11.03 28.69 35.89
CA PRO A 531 12.12 29.47 36.46
C PRO A 531 13.07 29.89 35.33
N SER A 532 13.35 31.18 35.24
CA SER A 532 14.37 31.72 34.34
C SER A 532 15.77 31.25 34.74
N GLY A 533 16.57 30.74 33.80
CA GLY A 533 18.04 30.75 33.92
C GLY A 533 18.79 29.41 33.90
N VAL A 534 18.21 28.31 33.41
CA VAL A 534 18.94 27.05 33.20
C VAL A 534 19.17 26.83 31.70
N ASN A 535 20.43 26.74 31.28
CA ASN A 535 20.84 26.52 29.88
C ASN A 535 21.45 25.12 29.73
N GLY A 536 20.95 24.33 28.78
CA GLY A 536 21.58 23.11 28.27
C GLY A 536 22.20 23.35 26.88
N THR A 537 23.26 22.62 26.52
CA THR A 537 24.01 22.82 25.26
C THR A 537 23.67 21.77 24.21
N GLY A 538 23.43 22.21 22.96
CA GLY A 538 23.26 21.38 21.78
C GLY A 538 23.76 22.09 20.52
N TYR A 539 24.36 21.37 19.57
CA TYR A 539 25.05 21.94 18.40
C TYR A 539 24.07 22.46 17.33
N ALA A 540 23.71 23.74 17.44
CA ALA A 540 23.51 24.66 16.33
C ALA A 540 23.92 26.05 16.85
N THR A 541 24.71 26.81 16.09
CA THR A 541 25.46 27.98 16.56
C THR A 541 24.56 29.11 17.10
N GLY A 542 24.35 29.14 18.43
CA GLY A 542 23.74 30.27 19.15
C GLY A 542 23.02 29.81 20.42
N ASP A 543 23.22 30.54 21.53
CA ASP A 543 22.48 30.30 22.78
C ASP A 543 20.98 30.57 22.56
N LEU A 544 20.13 29.58 22.83
CA LEU A 544 18.68 29.73 22.83
C LEU A 544 18.15 29.63 24.27
N PRO A 545 17.24 30.54 24.70
CA PRO A 545 16.62 30.46 26.01
C PRO A 545 15.67 29.25 26.10
N ALA A 546 15.45 28.74 27.32
CA ALA A 546 14.53 27.64 27.60
C ALA A 546 13.14 27.85 26.97
N GLY A 547 12.66 26.82 26.27
CA GLY A 547 11.38 26.82 25.55
C GLY A 547 11.24 25.63 24.59
N TRP A 548 10.07 25.52 23.96
CA TRP A 548 9.70 24.43 23.05
C TRP A 548 10.71 24.18 21.93
N MET A 549 11.07 22.92 21.72
CA MET A 549 11.80 22.47 20.52
C MET A 549 10.85 21.76 19.57
N HIS A 550 10.89 22.11 18.28
CA HIS A 550 10.03 21.56 17.23
C HIS A 550 10.80 20.55 16.37
N LEU A 551 10.17 19.42 16.04
CA LEU A 551 10.63 18.49 15.03
C LEU A 551 9.90 18.77 13.71
N CYS A 552 10.64 19.17 12.70
CA CYS A 552 10.12 19.32 11.33
C CYS A 552 10.59 18.13 10.50
N ARG A 553 9.66 17.40 9.90
CA ARG A 553 9.95 16.35 8.91
C ARG A 553 10.30 17.03 7.59
N ARG A 554 11.52 16.80 7.10
CA ARG A 554 11.84 17.02 5.69
C ARG A 554 11.52 15.74 4.92
N PRO A 555 10.99 15.84 3.69
CA PRO A 555 11.05 14.72 2.78
C PRO A 555 12.53 14.36 2.58
N LEU A 556 12.85 13.07 2.59
CA LEU A 556 14.13 12.60 2.04
C LEU A 556 14.11 12.82 0.52
#